data_AF-A0A2G5B9M1-F1
#
_entry.id   AF-A0A2G5B9M1-F1
#
_cell.length_a   1.000
_cell.length_b   1.000
_cell.length_c   1.000
_cell.angle_alpha   90.00
_cell.angle_beta   90.00
_cell.angle_gamma   90.00
#
_symmetry.space_group_name_H-M   'P 1'
#
loop_
_entity.id
_entity.type
_entity.pdbx_description
1 polymer ?
#
loop_
_entity_poly.entity_id
_entity_poly.type
_entity_poly.pdbx_seq_one_letter_code
_entity_poly.pdbx_strand_id
1 'polypeptide(L)'
;MAQNTSISETQHSQQQQPQGSAIPKPTTDASAADAPTDKKDDKAAPVRKRLSLACTTCRQRKVKCDGGRPSCRTCAKFNWPCIYQP
;
A
#
# COMPACT_ATOMS: atom_id res chain seq x y z
N MET A 1 62.59 -34.70 1.52
CA MET A 1 61.86 -35.84 2.11
C MET A 1 60.38 -35.55 1.94
N ALA A 2 59.59 -36.50 1.42
CA ALA A 2 58.19 -36.31 1.04
C ALA A 2 57.22 -36.95 2.07
N GLN A 3 55.91 -37.01 1.74
CA GLN A 3 54.77 -37.49 2.55
C GLN A 3 54.23 -36.40 3.52
N ASN A 4 52.92 -36.25 3.82
CA ASN A 4 51.67 -36.89 3.38
C ASN A 4 50.46 -35.98 3.79
N THR A 5 49.18 -36.12 3.40
CA THR A 5 48.41 -37.04 2.52
C THR A 5 47.22 -36.25 1.90
N SER A 6 46.58 -36.73 0.83
CA SER A 6 45.27 -36.24 0.38
C SER A 6 44.11 -36.69 1.29
N ILE A 7 43.15 -35.79 1.55
CA ILE A 7 41.73 -36.08 1.83
C ILE A 7 40.91 -35.04 1.05
N SER A 8 40.31 -35.38 -0.09
CA SER A 8 39.05 -36.14 -0.23
C SER A 8 37.84 -35.31 0.19
N GLU A 9 37.07 -34.93 -0.83
CA GLU A 9 35.85 -34.13 -0.82
C GLU A 9 34.84 -34.47 0.28
N THR A 10 34.24 -33.43 0.87
CA THR A 10 32.89 -33.53 1.43
C THR A 10 32.03 -32.42 0.84
N GLN A 11 31.10 -32.83 -0.03
CA GLN A 11 30.23 -31.94 -0.79
C GLN A 11 29.25 -31.22 0.16
N HIS A 12 29.32 -29.88 0.25
CA HIS A 12 28.42 -29.12 1.13
C HIS A 12 27.04 -28.93 0.49
N SER A 13 26.22 -29.98 0.54
CA SER A 13 24.84 -29.98 0.05
C SER A 13 23.88 -29.45 1.11
N GLN A 14 23.70 -28.13 1.16
CA GLN A 14 22.62 -27.44 1.88
C GLN A 14 22.16 -26.23 1.03
N GLN A 15 21.27 -26.42 0.06
CA GLN A 15 19.81 -26.50 0.23
C GLN A 15 19.13 -25.15 0.57
N GLN A 16 19.03 -24.30 -0.47
CA GLN A 16 17.75 -23.79 -0.99
C GLN A 16 16.81 -23.01 -0.04
N GLN A 17 16.81 -21.67 -0.15
CA GLN A 17 15.62 -20.84 0.09
C GLN A 17 15.57 -19.60 -0.83
N PRO A 18 14.64 -19.55 -1.79
CA PRO A 18 14.01 -18.31 -2.22
C PRO A 18 12.56 -18.31 -1.72
N GLN A 19 12.32 -17.79 -0.50
CA GLN A 19 10.96 -17.53 -0.01
C GLN A 19 10.39 -16.28 -0.71
N GLY A 20 10.20 -16.36 -2.02
CA GLY A 20 9.53 -15.35 -2.82
C GLY A 20 8.08 -15.26 -2.37
N SER A 21 7.77 -14.25 -1.55
CA SER A 21 6.42 -14.06 -1.01
C SER A 21 5.41 -13.88 -2.13
N ALA A 22 4.67 -14.95 -2.44
CA ALA A 22 3.52 -14.92 -3.32
C ALA A 22 2.41 -14.09 -2.64
N ILE A 23 2.43 -12.78 -2.87
CA ILE A 23 1.34 -11.87 -2.47
C ILE A 23 0.09 -12.37 -3.21
N PRO A 24 -0.96 -12.83 -2.51
CA PRO A 24 -2.20 -13.18 -3.17
C PRO A 24 -2.77 -11.90 -3.79
N LYS A 25 -2.91 -11.89 -5.12
CA LYS A 25 -3.56 -10.80 -5.85
C LYS A 25 -4.99 -10.71 -5.30
N PRO A 26 -5.44 -9.57 -4.73
CA PRO A 26 -6.82 -9.47 -4.28
C PRO A 26 -7.73 -9.50 -5.50
N THR A 27 -8.40 -10.63 -5.71
CA THR A 27 -9.52 -10.76 -6.64
C THR A 27 -10.72 -10.05 -6.02
N THR A 28 -10.69 -8.71 -6.05
CA THR A 28 -11.91 -7.92 -5.90
C THR A 28 -12.72 -8.12 -7.16
N ASP A 29 -13.61 -9.11 -7.10
CA ASP A 29 -14.62 -9.38 -8.11
C ASP A 29 -15.37 -8.08 -8.48
N ALA A 30 -15.58 -7.88 -9.76
CA ALA A 30 -16.14 -6.65 -10.31
C ALA A 30 -17.67 -6.73 -10.36
N SER A 31 -18.34 -6.68 -9.20
CA SER A 31 -19.81 -6.55 -9.17
C SER A 31 -20.35 -5.82 -7.93
N ALA A 32 -20.47 -4.50 -8.07
CA ALA A 32 -21.52 -3.71 -7.41
C ALA A 32 -21.66 -2.37 -8.15
N ALA A 33 -22.70 -2.25 -8.96
CA ALA A 33 -23.05 -1.00 -9.63
C ALA A 33 -23.66 -0.01 -8.62
N ASP A 34 -22.82 0.82 -8.00
CA ASP A 34 -23.28 1.94 -7.18
C ASP A 34 -23.69 3.11 -8.10
N ALA A 35 -24.89 3.00 -8.65
CA ALA A 35 -25.52 4.08 -9.39
C ALA A 35 -25.84 5.23 -8.41
N PRO A 36 -25.29 6.44 -8.60
CA PRO A 36 -25.72 7.59 -7.82
C PRO A 36 -27.15 7.93 -8.27
N THR A 37 -28.13 7.46 -7.50
CA THR A 37 -29.52 7.86 -7.70
C THR A 37 -29.67 9.31 -7.27
N ASP A 38 -29.92 10.18 -8.25
CA ASP A 38 -30.23 11.60 -8.05
C ASP A 38 -31.43 11.79 -7.11
N LYS A 39 -31.14 11.90 -5.81
CA LYS A 39 -32.10 12.44 -4.84
C LYS A 39 -31.92 13.95 -4.77
N LYS A 40 -32.88 14.64 -5.39
CA LYS A 40 -33.06 16.09 -5.28
C LYS A 40 -33.44 16.44 -3.84
N ASP A 41 -32.45 16.87 -3.06
CA ASP A 41 -32.68 17.59 -1.81
C ASP A 41 -31.77 18.83 -1.78
N ASP A 42 -32.39 20.00 -1.62
CA ASP A 42 -31.79 21.32 -1.86
C ASP A 42 -30.92 21.79 -0.67
N LYS A 43 -29.86 21.00 -0.38
CA LYS A 43 -28.68 21.44 0.36
C LYS A 43 -27.46 20.77 -0.24
N ALA A 44 -26.62 21.56 -0.89
CA ALA A 44 -25.41 21.13 -1.57
C ALA A 44 -24.49 20.29 -0.67
N ALA A 45 -24.73 18.97 -0.66
CA ALA A 45 -23.82 18.01 -0.07
C ALA A 45 -22.47 18.19 -0.78
N PRO A 46 -21.35 18.33 -0.06
CA PRO A 46 -20.06 18.49 -0.71
C PRO A 46 -19.75 17.19 -1.45
N VAL A 47 -20.03 17.20 -2.77
CA VAL A 47 -19.63 16.16 -3.71
C VAL A 47 -18.18 15.87 -3.39
N ARG A 48 -17.91 14.68 -2.85
CA ARG A 48 -16.57 14.28 -2.46
C ARG A 48 -15.79 14.06 -3.74
N LYS A 49 -15.29 15.17 -4.30
CA LYS A 49 -14.38 15.21 -5.45
C LYS A 49 -13.35 14.13 -5.17
N ARG A 50 -13.37 13.04 -5.95
CA ARG A 50 -12.44 11.92 -5.79
C ARG A 50 -11.05 12.48 -6.07
N LEU A 51 -10.40 12.95 -5.01
CA LEU A 51 -9.02 13.38 -5.06
C LEU A 51 -8.20 12.12 -5.30
N SER A 52 -7.82 11.94 -6.57
CA SER A 52 -6.84 10.95 -7.02
C SER A 52 -5.50 11.10 -6.31
N LEU A 53 -5.28 12.24 -5.64
CA LEU A 53 -4.08 12.61 -4.94
C LEU A 53 -4.21 12.47 -3.41
N ALA A 54 -3.55 11.46 -2.86
CA ALA A 54 -3.25 11.39 -1.42
C ALA A 54 -2.19 12.44 -1.04
N CYS A 55 -2.34 13.07 0.14
CA CYS A 55 -1.34 14.00 0.68
C CYS A 55 0.00 13.31 0.97
N THR A 56 1.08 14.09 1.07
CA THR A 56 2.45 13.59 1.26
C THR A 56 2.59 12.69 2.50
N THR A 57 2.00 13.09 3.62
CA THR A 57 2.05 12.31 4.87
C THR A 57 1.30 10.99 4.77
N CYS A 58 0.16 10.94 4.06
CA CYS A 58 -0.53 9.68 3.82
C CYS A 58 0.25 8.77 2.86
N ARG A 59 0.92 9.35 1.86
CA ARG A 59 1.84 8.60 0.96
C ARG A 59 3.02 8.00 1.74
N GLN A 60 3.71 8.81 2.56
CA GLN A 60 4.85 8.38 3.37
C GLN A 60 4.46 7.29 4.38
N ARG A 61 3.32 7.45 5.06
CA ARG A 61 2.81 6.48 6.04
C ARG A 61 2.04 5.30 5.41
N LYS A 62 1.87 5.29 4.07
CA LYS A 62 1.14 4.27 3.31
C LYS A 62 -0.29 4.01 3.82
N VAL A 63 -1.00 5.07 4.22
CA VAL A 63 -2.38 5.03 4.73
C VAL A 63 -3.38 5.65 3.76
N LYS A 64 -4.66 5.26 3.87
CA LYS A 64 -5.74 5.85 3.08
C LYS A 64 -5.88 7.35 3.37
N CYS A 65 -5.93 8.14 2.30
CA CYS A 65 -6.20 9.58 2.34
C CYS A 65 -7.62 9.85 1.87
N ASP A 66 -8.43 10.53 2.67
CA ASP A 66 -9.81 10.89 2.33
C ASP A 66 -9.94 12.19 1.50
N GLY A 67 -8.83 12.88 1.19
CA GLY A 67 -8.85 14.11 0.39
C GLY A 67 -9.43 15.35 1.11
N GLY A 68 -9.69 15.27 2.41
CA GLY A 68 -10.18 16.42 3.18
C GLY A 68 -9.29 17.66 3.02
N ARG A 69 -9.93 18.83 2.88
CA ARG A 69 -9.31 20.16 3.00
C ARG A 69 -9.97 20.89 4.19
N PRO A 70 -9.22 21.65 5.02
CA PRO A 70 -7.80 21.98 4.88
C PRO A 70 -6.84 20.81 5.16
N SER A 71 -7.24 19.80 5.93
CA SER A 71 -6.44 18.60 6.18
C SER A 71 -7.22 17.31 5.95
N CYS A 72 -6.51 16.24 5.60
CA CYS A 72 -7.10 14.92 5.43
C CYS A 72 -7.61 14.37 6.77
N ARG A 73 -8.68 13.56 6.78
CA ARG A 73 -9.33 13.08 8.02
C ARG A 73 -8.37 12.26 8.91
N THR A 74 -7.55 11.41 8.30
CA THR A 74 -6.43 10.70 8.96
C THR A 74 -5.45 11.69 9.60
N CYS A 75 -5.05 12.71 8.85
CA CYS A 75 -4.09 13.73 9.25
C CYS A 75 -4.61 14.54 10.45
N ALA A 76 -5.87 14.97 10.40
CA ALA A 76 -6.56 15.67 11.48
C ALA A 76 -6.65 14.81 12.74
N LYS A 77 -7.06 13.53 12.61
CA LYS A 77 -7.19 12.61 13.75
C LYS A 77 -5.88 12.42 14.53
N PHE A 78 -4.75 12.40 13.84
CA PHE A 78 -3.43 12.20 14.45
C PHE A 78 -2.62 13.49 14.61
N ASN A 79 -3.22 14.66 14.34
CA ASN A 79 -2.55 15.97 14.32
C ASN A 79 -1.23 15.97 13.52
N TRP A 80 -1.21 15.27 12.38
CA TRP A 80 -0.05 15.25 11.49
C TRP A 80 -0.09 16.39 10.48
N PRO A 81 1.09 16.90 10.03
CA PRO A 81 1.16 17.85 8.93
C PRO A 81 0.47 17.27 7.69
N CYS A 82 -0.40 18.04 7.05
CA CYS A 82 -1.14 17.61 5.87
C CYS A 82 -0.79 18.50 4.68
N ILE A 83 0.18 18.08 3.87
CA ILE A 83 0.62 18.83 2.69
C ILE A 83 0.16 18.08 1.44
N TYR A 84 -0.59 18.76 0.58
CA TYR A 84 -0.85 18.31 -0.78
C TYR A 84 0.14 19.06 -1.69
N GLN A 85 1.20 18.38 -2.13
CA GLN A 85 2.03 18.89 -3.22
C GLN A 85 1.23 18.82 -4.53
N PRO A 86 1.38 19.80 -5.44
CA PRO A 86 0.80 19.73 -6.79
C PRO A 86 1.40 18.57 -7.61
#